data_AF-A0A812MIW5-F1
#
_entry.id   AF-A0A812MIW5-F1
#
_cell.length_a   1.000
_cell.length_b   1.000
_cell.length_c   1.000
_cell.angle_alpha   90.00
_cell.angle_beta   90.00
_cell.angle_gamma   90.00
#
_symmetry.space_group_name_H-M   'P 1'
#
loop_
_entity.id
_entity.type
_entity.pdbx_description
1 polymer ?
#
loop_
_entity_poly.entity_id
_entity_poly.type
_entity_poly.pdbx_seq_one_letter_code
_entity_poly.pdbx_strand_id
1 'polypeptide(L)'
;MIHWLWAILATTIIRTSAQDCFEDSILEAGDADALRLLQGRAARRSFAVEFADSALAAASADFDSAGLQQIGSRSSSTFGYAFALLILASFAGICVEWLARGQLHRTLISLLLIAECLASATYTVVVPLSYDLATHLGKGSAFSGLMVSAPFAVYLAGALRARWVMMSWNQTKICTYIVVAYAVYVLSTALCAVVVHPPGFLFLSGNATLRASLLVLLRMSYGLVDSVGDVMQMMVVKVSPQEELRELMVSIFASNALGFGLGPLLSGAIGDVVQVSDVELRACIPLIVLALLWTALLLAIRSALPLELSEAETGGRQDVDGVEDADPDDTMCESGDLAISRRIIFWAGLTYALICAALTSSLEAQTALVLERQLHFSAQSIGQLLQQ
;
A
#
# COMPACT_ATOMS: atom_id res chain seq x y z
N MET A 1 11.10 21.20 -11.46
CA MET A 1 11.12 19.85 -10.85
C MET A 1 9.75 19.16 -10.87
N ILE A 2 8.68 19.76 -10.33
CA ILE A 2 7.34 19.15 -10.30
C ILE A 2 6.80 18.76 -11.70
N HIS A 3 7.01 19.60 -12.74
CA HIS A 3 6.57 19.28 -14.12
C HIS A 3 7.30 18.09 -14.77
N TRP A 4 8.52 17.77 -14.34
CA TRP A 4 9.26 16.59 -14.82
C TRP A 4 8.70 15.31 -14.20
N LEU A 5 8.28 15.36 -12.94
CA LEU A 5 7.62 14.23 -12.27
C LEU A 5 6.29 13.88 -12.93
N TRP A 6 5.49 14.89 -13.33
CA TRP A 6 4.23 14.69 -14.06
C TRP A 6 4.44 14.16 -15.48
N ALA A 7 5.51 14.57 -16.17
CA ALA A 7 5.85 14.05 -17.51
C ALA A 7 6.28 12.57 -17.46
N ILE A 8 7.07 12.19 -16.46
CA ILE A 8 7.51 10.80 -16.22
C ILE A 8 6.31 9.91 -15.85
N LEU A 9 5.35 10.44 -15.05
CA LEU A 9 4.12 9.74 -14.72
C LEU A 9 3.17 9.57 -15.91
N ALA A 10 3.07 10.60 -16.78
CA ALA A 10 2.24 10.53 -17.97
C ALA A 10 2.79 9.54 -19.02
N THR A 11 4.11 9.40 -19.11
CA THR A 11 4.76 8.40 -19.98
C THR A 11 4.72 6.98 -19.43
N THR A 12 4.55 6.79 -18.12
CA THR A 12 4.39 5.46 -17.49
C THR A 12 2.98 4.87 -17.67
N ILE A 13 2.01 5.64 -18.16
CA ILE A 13 0.59 5.24 -18.26
C ILE A 13 0.21 4.59 -19.61
N ILE A 14 1.06 4.64 -20.65
CA ILE A 14 0.69 4.23 -22.01
C ILE A 14 1.51 3.01 -22.49
N ARG A 15 1.16 1.81 -22.00
CA ARG A 15 1.14 0.50 -22.71
C ARG A 15 1.29 -0.64 -21.69
N THR A 16 0.24 -1.42 -21.53
CA THR A 16 0.26 -2.65 -20.73
C THR A 16 0.64 -3.86 -21.59
N SER A 17 1.38 -4.77 -20.97
CA SER A 17 1.84 -6.06 -21.53
C SER A 17 1.33 -7.20 -20.66
N ALA A 18 0.79 -8.25 -21.29
CA ALA A 18 0.82 -9.61 -20.78
C ALA A 18 0.58 -10.56 -21.96
N GLN A 19 1.51 -11.49 -22.20
CA GLN A 19 1.27 -12.88 -22.65
C GLN A 19 2.53 -13.44 -23.32
N ASP A 20 3.49 -13.86 -22.50
CA ASP A 20 4.61 -14.69 -22.94
C ASP A 20 4.34 -16.20 -22.76
N CYS A 21 3.16 -16.63 -22.31
CA CYS A 21 2.85 -18.08 -22.14
C CYS A 21 1.90 -18.67 -23.20
N PHE A 22 1.45 -17.88 -24.17
CA PHE A 22 0.47 -18.32 -25.19
C PHE A 22 1.10 -18.49 -26.58
N GLU A 23 2.39 -18.11 -26.75
CA GLU A 23 3.07 -18.08 -28.05
C GLU A 23 3.38 -19.47 -28.59
N ASP A 24 3.68 -20.44 -27.73
CA ASP A 24 4.03 -21.81 -28.16
C ASP A 24 2.80 -22.64 -28.58
N SER A 25 1.61 -22.32 -28.07
CA SER A 25 0.35 -22.98 -28.48
C SER A 25 -0.22 -22.41 -29.79
N ILE A 26 0.03 -21.14 -30.11
CA ILE A 26 -0.49 -20.47 -31.31
C ILE A 26 0.40 -20.71 -32.53
N LEU A 27 1.70 -20.91 -32.35
CA LEU A 27 2.61 -21.26 -33.45
C LEU A 27 2.20 -22.56 -34.16
N GLU A 28 1.52 -23.48 -33.46
CA GLU A 28 0.94 -24.68 -34.07
C GLU A 28 -0.42 -24.43 -34.77
N ALA A 29 -1.12 -23.33 -34.46
CA ALA A 29 -2.48 -23.05 -34.94
C ALA A 29 -2.55 -22.25 -36.27
N GLY A 30 -1.45 -21.66 -36.73
CA GLY A 30 -1.37 -21.07 -38.08
C GLY A 30 -2.22 -19.82 -38.34
N ASP A 31 -2.56 -19.04 -37.30
CA ASP A 31 -3.39 -17.84 -37.45
C ASP A 31 -2.55 -16.56 -37.71
N ALA A 32 -2.72 -15.96 -38.89
CA ALA A 32 -1.96 -14.80 -39.34
C ALA A 32 -2.28 -13.50 -38.57
N ASP A 33 -3.48 -13.40 -37.98
CA ASP A 33 -3.85 -12.26 -37.13
C ASP A 33 -3.14 -12.32 -35.78
N ALA A 34 -2.85 -13.53 -35.28
CA ALA A 34 -2.03 -13.73 -34.09
C ALA A 34 -0.56 -13.31 -34.32
N LEU A 35 -0.04 -13.47 -35.54
CA LEU A 35 1.33 -13.11 -35.91
C LEU A 35 1.57 -11.59 -35.99
N ARG A 36 0.58 -10.82 -36.47
CA ARG A 36 0.62 -9.34 -36.41
C ARG A 36 0.54 -8.79 -34.99
N LEU A 37 -0.15 -9.50 -34.10
CA LEU A 37 -0.20 -9.19 -32.66
C LEU A 37 1.15 -9.49 -31.97
N LEU A 38 1.85 -10.56 -32.35
CA LEU A 38 3.18 -10.95 -31.84
C LEU A 38 4.29 -9.95 -32.21
N GLN A 39 4.32 -9.47 -33.45
CA GLN A 39 5.32 -8.46 -33.87
C GLN A 39 5.16 -7.13 -33.11
N GLY A 40 3.94 -6.80 -32.68
CA GLY A 40 3.68 -5.67 -31.80
C GLY A 40 4.13 -5.87 -30.34
N ARG A 41 4.42 -7.11 -29.89
CA ARG A 41 4.90 -7.48 -28.54
C ARG A 41 6.43 -7.41 -28.42
N ALA A 42 7.17 -7.90 -29.42
CA ALA A 42 8.64 -7.88 -29.42
C ALA A 42 9.23 -6.45 -29.31
N ALA A 43 8.61 -5.48 -29.98
CA ALA A 43 9.02 -4.07 -29.93
C ALA A 43 8.76 -3.38 -28.56
N ARG A 44 7.93 -3.98 -27.68
CA ARG A 44 7.63 -3.41 -26.34
C ARG A 44 8.56 -3.98 -25.26
N ARG A 45 9.12 -5.18 -25.49
CA ARG A 45 10.03 -5.88 -24.58
C ARG A 45 11.43 -5.25 -24.54
N SER A 46 11.93 -4.76 -25.69
CA SER A 46 13.22 -4.04 -25.73
C SER A 46 13.20 -2.75 -24.91
N PHE A 47 12.06 -2.06 -24.89
CA PHE A 47 11.91 -0.75 -24.25
C PHE A 47 11.90 -0.82 -22.71
N ALA A 48 11.26 -1.83 -22.11
CA ALA A 48 11.23 -1.98 -20.65
C ALA A 48 12.61 -2.36 -20.08
N VAL A 49 13.37 -3.18 -20.81
CA VAL A 49 14.75 -3.55 -20.48
C VAL A 49 15.67 -2.35 -20.63
N GLU A 50 15.57 -1.60 -21.74
CA GLU A 50 16.33 -0.36 -21.92
C GLU A 50 16.06 0.69 -20.83
N PHE A 51 14.83 0.75 -20.30
CA PHE A 51 14.47 1.67 -19.22
C PHE A 51 15.04 1.24 -17.86
N ALA A 52 14.95 -0.05 -17.51
CA ALA A 52 15.55 -0.59 -16.29
C ALA A 52 17.08 -0.46 -16.31
N ASP A 53 17.71 -0.78 -17.45
CA ASP A 53 19.15 -0.61 -17.64
C ASP A 53 19.55 0.87 -17.58
N SER A 54 18.74 1.80 -18.11
CA SER A 54 18.99 3.24 -18.00
C SER A 54 18.86 3.76 -16.57
N ALA A 55 17.89 3.26 -15.79
CA ALA A 55 17.70 3.63 -14.39
C ALA A 55 18.85 3.08 -13.51
N LEU A 56 19.27 1.83 -13.77
CA LEU A 56 20.38 1.20 -13.08
C LEU A 56 21.73 1.84 -13.48
N ALA A 57 21.90 2.22 -14.76
CA ALA A 57 23.07 2.94 -15.25
C ALA A 57 23.14 4.37 -14.68
N ALA A 58 22.01 5.06 -14.54
CA ALA A 58 21.96 6.37 -13.90
C ALA A 58 22.32 6.28 -12.40
N ALA A 59 21.84 5.25 -11.70
CA ALA A 59 22.18 5.00 -10.31
C ALA A 59 23.65 4.57 -10.11
N SER A 60 24.23 3.83 -11.06
CA SER A 60 25.61 3.36 -10.99
C SER A 60 26.64 4.40 -11.44
N ALA A 61 26.29 5.28 -12.38
CA ALA A 61 27.15 6.39 -12.83
C ALA A 61 27.40 7.43 -11.72
N ASP A 62 26.48 7.59 -10.77
CA ASP A 62 26.67 8.43 -9.58
C ASP A 62 27.53 7.74 -8.49
N PHE A 63 27.81 6.44 -8.63
CA PHE A 63 28.53 5.61 -7.65
C PHE A 63 30.02 5.41 -7.97
N ASP A 64 30.61 6.33 -8.74
CA ASP A 64 32.01 6.23 -9.15
C ASP A 64 32.97 6.43 -7.95
N SER A 65 33.95 5.53 -7.83
CA SER A 65 34.76 5.29 -6.63
C SER A 65 35.60 6.47 -6.11
N ALA A 66 35.72 7.56 -6.88
CA ALA A 66 36.38 8.80 -6.46
C ALA A 66 35.54 9.65 -5.49
N GLY A 67 34.21 9.45 -5.43
CA GLY A 67 33.31 10.17 -4.51
C GLY A 67 33.33 9.64 -3.06
N LEU A 68 33.71 8.37 -2.85
CA LEU A 68 33.61 7.70 -1.55
C LEU A 68 34.53 8.27 -0.46
N GLN A 69 35.64 8.92 -0.81
CA GLN A 69 36.53 9.56 0.18
C GLN A 69 36.08 10.97 0.58
N GLN A 70 35.15 11.61 -0.15
CA GLN A 70 34.64 12.95 0.15
C GLN A 70 33.29 12.94 0.89
N ILE A 71 32.74 11.75 1.13
CA ILE A 71 31.46 11.49 1.82
C ILE A 71 31.55 11.74 3.35
N GLY A 72 32.76 11.87 3.90
CA GLY A 72 32.98 12.11 5.34
C GLY A 72 32.47 13.47 5.86
N SER A 73 32.12 14.43 5.01
CA SER A 73 31.59 15.74 5.44
C SER A 73 30.32 16.21 4.73
N ARG A 74 29.83 15.45 3.74
CA ARG A 74 28.58 15.67 3.01
C ARG A 74 28.10 14.30 2.53
N SER A 75 27.07 13.71 3.15
CA SER A 75 26.21 12.67 2.51
C SER A 75 25.35 11.89 3.54
N SER A 76 24.62 12.57 4.42
CA SER A 76 23.41 11.92 4.98
C SER A 76 22.26 11.97 3.95
N SER A 77 22.19 13.02 3.14
CA SER A 77 21.15 13.22 2.13
C SER A 77 21.23 12.26 0.94
N THR A 78 22.42 11.99 0.39
CA THR A 78 22.60 11.08 -0.75
C THR A 78 22.23 9.64 -0.41
N PHE A 79 22.50 9.21 0.83
CA PHE A 79 22.13 7.88 1.32
C PHE A 79 20.61 7.71 1.41
N GLY A 80 19.88 8.72 1.91
CA GLY A 80 18.42 8.69 1.99
C GLY A 80 17.74 8.62 0.61
N TYR A 81 18.24 9.37 -0.38
CA TYR A 81 17.75 9.30 -1.76
C TYR A 81 17.99 7.95 -2.40
N ALA A 82 19.22 7.43 -2.29
CA ALA A 82 19.57 6.12 -2.84
C ALA A 82 18.72 5.02 -2.20
N PHE A 83 18.46 5.09 -0.90
CA PHE A 83 17.62 4.14 -0.18
C PHE A 83 16.16 4.19 -0.63
N ALA A 84 15.57 5.39 -0.74
CA ALA A 84 14.19 5.56 -1.22
C ALA A 84 14.04 5.10 -2.68
N LEU A 85 15.00 5.43 -3.55
CA LEU A 85 15.03 4.95 -4.93
C LEU A 85 15.22 3.44 -5.01
N LEU A 86 16.04 2.85 -4.14
CA LEU A 86 16.24 1.41 -4.08
C LEU A 86 14.99 0.68 -3.61
N ILE A 87 14.24 1.23 -2.65
CA ILE A 87 12.93 0.70 -2.25
C ILE A 87 11.95 0.77 -3.43
N LEU A 88 11.84 1.93 -4.10
CA LEU A 88 10.98 2.12 -5.27
C LEU A 88 11.36 1.18 -6.42
N ALA A 89 12.65 1.01 -6.70
CA ALA A 89 13.17 0.16 -7.75
C ALA A 89 13.00 -1.33 -7.42
N SER A 90 13.21 -1.73 -6.17
CA SER A 90 12.98 -3.11 -5.70
C SER A 90 11.49 -3.45 -5.82
N PHE A 91 10.63 -2.52 -5.40
CA PHE A 91 9.18 -2.67 -5.52
C PHE A 91 8.73 -2.75 -6.99
N ALA A 92 9.26 -1.89 -7.86
CA ALA A 92 8.96 -1.92 -9.29
C ALA A 92 9.50 -3.20 -9.96
N GLY A 93 10.71 -3.65 -9.61
CA GLY A 93 11.30 -4.89 -10.10
C GLY A 93 10.50 -6.12 -9.70
N ILE A 94 10.06 -6.17 -8.43
CA ILE A 94 9.13 -7.20 -7.94
C ILE A 94 7.79 -7.12 -8.69
N CYS A 95 7.23 -5.93 -8.94
CA CYS A 95 5.99 -5.85 -9.74
C CYS A 95 6.19 -6.41 -11.17
N VAL A 96 7.29 -6.03 -11.83
CA VAL A 96 7.58 -6.38 -13.23
C VAL A 96 7.92 -7.86 -13.41
N GLU A 97 8.81 -8.41 -12.59
CA GLU A 97 9.22 -9.82 -12.69
C GLU A 97 8.04 -10.75 -12.42
N TRP A 98 7.12 -10.35 -11.54
CA TRP A 98 5.99 -11.19 -11.15
C TRP A 98 4.84 -11.13 -12.14
N LEU A 99 4.57 -9.95 -12.72
CA LEU A 99 3.68 -9.80 -13.88
C LEU A 99 4.14 -10.65 -15.09
N ALA A 100 5.45 -10.88 -15.23
CA ALA A 100 6.00 -11.67 -16.32
C ALA A 100 5.75 -13.18 -16.21
N ARG A 101 5.49 -13.72 -15.01
CA ARG A 101 5.37 -15.18 -14.78
C ARG A 101 3.98 -15.77 -15.10
N GLY A 102 3.01 -14.95 -15.54
CA GLY A 102 1.75 -15.41 -16.13
C GLY A 102 0.78 -16.16 -15.21
N GLN A 103 1.09 -16.34 -13.92
CA GLN A 103 0.20 -17.00 -12.96
C GLN A 103 -0.66 -15.98 -12.22
N LEU A 104 -1.96 -15.99 -12.50
CA LEU A 104 -2.94 -15.06 -11.94
C LEU A 104 -2.95 -15.06 -10.40
N HIS A 105 -2.98 -16.25 -9.76
CA HIS A 105 -3.00 -16.37 -8.30
C HIS A 105 -1.76 -15.71 -7.65
N ARG A 106 -0.55 -15.94 -8.20
CA ARG A 106 0.67 -15.31 -7.69
C ARG A 106 0.64 -13.80 -7.85
N THR A 107 0.13 -13.32 -8.98
CA THR A 107 -0.03 -11.88 -9.21
C THR A 107 -0.96 -11.25 -8.17
N LEU A 108 -2.10 -11.90 -7.86
CA LEU A 108 -3.02 -11.42 -6.83
C LEU A 108 -2.40 -11.44 -5.42
N ILE A 109 -1.64 -12.50 -5.08
CA ILE A 109 -0.87 -12.57 -3.82
C ILE A 109 0.10 -11.39 -3.74
N SER A 110 0.93 -11.16 -4.76
CA SER A 110 1.91 -10.08 -4.75
C SER A 110 1.25 -8.71 -4.60
N LEU A 111 0.18 -8.45 -5.34
CA LEU A 111 -0.55 -7.19 -5.25
C LEU A 111 -1.17 -6.98 -3.86
N LEU A 112 -1.67 -8.04 -3.22
CA LEU A 112 -2.17 -7.99 -1.85
C LEU A 112 -1.05 -7.65 -0.87
N LEU A 113 0.07 -8.37 -0.92
CA LEU A 113 1.21 -8.13 -0.02
C LEU A 113 1.70 -6.69 -0.15
N ILE A 114 1.85 -6.21 -1.38
CA ILE A 114 2.22 -4.84 -1.70
C ILE A 114 1.22 -3.84 -1.09
N ALA A 115 -0.08 -4.09 -1.27
CA ALA A 115 -1.12 -3.21 -0.74
C ALA A 115 -1.09 -3.12 0.78
N GLU A 116 -0.91 -4.25 1.47
CA GLU A 116 -0.78 -4.33 2.93
C GLU A 116 0.43 -3.53 3.44
N CYS A 117 1.61 -3.72 2.81
CA CYS A 117 2.80 -2.93 3.13
C CYS A 117 2.53 -1.42 2.95
N LEU A 118 1.92 -1.03 1.84
CA LEU A 118 1.69 0.37 1.51
C LEU A 118 0.63 1.01 2.41
N ALA A 119 -0.41 0.27 2.80
CA ALA A 119 -1.41 0.66 3.78
C ALA A 119 -0.75 0.93 5.14
N SER A 120 0.03 -0.03 5.64
CA SER A 120 0.77 0.11 6.89
C SER A 120 1.73 1.30 6.87
N ALA A 121 2.49 1.49 5.78
CA ALA A 121 3.35 2.67 5.61
C ALA A 121 2.57 3.99 5.59
N THR A 122 1.39 4.02 4.98
CA THR A 122 0.52 5.21 4.94
C THR A 122 -0.02 5.58 6.33
N TYR A 123 -0.25 4.58 7.19
CA TYR A 123 -0.62 4.83 8.58
C TYR A 123 0.53 5.43 9.37
N THR A 124 1.73 4.86 9.27
CA THR A 124 2.87 5.22 10.12
C THR A 124 3.68 6.40 9.64
N VAL A 125 3.66 6.75 8.35
CA VAL A 125 4.42 7.90 7.81
C VAL A 125 4.14 9.21 8.55
N VAL A 126 2.93 9.38 9.09
CA VAL A 126 2.52 10.59 9.79
C VAL A 126 2.98 10.60 11.25
N VAL A 127 3.28 9.46 11.86
CA VAL A 127 3.61 9.35 13.29
C VAL A 127 4.73 10.32 13.70
N PRO A 128 5.94 10.29 13.10
CA PRO A 128 7.04 11.18 13.50
C PRO A 128 6.80 12.65 13.14
N LEU A 129 5.89 12.93 12.22
CA LEU A 129 5.56 14.30 11.75
C LEU A 129 4.35 14.89 12.49
N SER A 130 3.61 14.06 13.23
CA SER A 130 2.28 14.40 13.68
C SER A 130 2.25 15.52 14.71
N TYR A 131 3.25 15.56 15.60
CA TYR A 131 3.36 16.56 16.64
C TYR A 131 3.81 17.92 16.09
N ASP A 132 4.86 17.94 15.27
CA ASP A 132 5.31 19.16 14.57
C ASP A 132 4.18 19.75 13.72
N LEU A 133 3.43 18.91 12.99
CA LEU A 133 2.32 19.37 12.18
C LEU A 133 1.15 19.89 13.03
N ALA A 134 0.84 19.23 14.14
CA ALA A 134 -0.20 19.69 15.06
C ALA A 134 0.15 21.05 15.67
N THR A 135 1.39 21.22 16.15
CA THR A 135 1.86 22.48 16.73
C THR A 135 1.91 23.61 15.71
N HIS A 136 2.35 23.32 14.48
CA HIS A 136 2.31 24.26 13.35
C HIS A 136 0.89 24.74 13.02
N LEU A 137 -0.11 23.85 13.15
CA LEU A 137 -1.53 24.19 13.00
C LEU A 137 -2.16 24.87 14.24
N GLY A 138 -1.35 25.22 15.25
CA GLY A 138 -1.82 25.80 16.51
C GLY A 138 -2.65 24.83 17.36
N LYS A 139 -2.45 23.52 17.21
CA LYS A 139 -3.09 22.46 17.99
C LYS A 139 -2.09 21.81 18.94
N GLY A 140 -2.60 21.14 19.98
CA GLY A 140 -1.78 20.45 20.98
C GLY A 140 -1.51 18.98 20.66
N SER A 141 -0.81 18.31 21.57
CA SER A 141 -0.50 16.87 21.49
C SER A 141 -1.73 15.96 21.34
N ALA A 142 -2.84 16.32 21.99
CA ALA A 142 -4.11 15.58 21.85
C ALA A 142 -4.58 15.50 20.40
N PHE A 143 -4.37 16.56 19.61
CA PHE A 143 -4.73 16.57 18.20
C PHE A 143 -3.80 15.70 17.35
N SER A 144 -2.50 15.66 17.66
CA SER A 144 -1.56 14.72 17.04
C SER A 144 -2.00 13.26 17.27
N GLY A 145 -2.35 12.90 18.50
CA GLY A 145 -2.89 11.58 18.82
C GLY A 145 -4.20 11.25 18.08
N LEU A 146 -5.11 12.23 17.97
CA LEU A 146 -6.32 12.10 17.16
C LEU A 146 -6.00 11.87 15.68
N MET A 147 -5.05 12.59 15.12
CA MET A 147 -4.65 12.47 13.72
C MET A 147 -4.05 11.10 13.40
N VAL A 148 -3.24 10.54 14.31
CA VAL A 148 -2.67 9.19 14.17
C VAL A 148 -3.76 8.12 14.29
N SER A 149 -4.68 8.26 15.25
CA SER A 149 -5.74 7.28 15.53
C SER A 149 -6.97 7.37 14.60
N ALA A 150 -7.13 8.48 13.88
CA ALA A 150 -8.30 8.76 13.03
C ALA A 150 -8.69 7.63 12.07
N PRO A 151 -7.76 6.94 11.36
CA PRO A 151 -8.13 5.83 10.51
C PRO A 151 -8.82 4.68 11.27
N PHE A 152 -8.26 4.28 12.42
CA PHE A 152 -8.78 3.16 13.21
C PHE A 152 -10.18 3.41 13.76
N ALA A 153 -10.52 4.68 14.04
CA ALA A 153 -11.84 5.05 14.57
C ALA A 153 -13.00 4.68 13.64
N VAL A 154 -12.77 4.64 12.33
CA VAL A 154 -13.80 4.32 11.32
C VAL A 154 -13.55 2.99 10.60
N TYR A 155 -12.49 2.28 10.96
CA TYR A 155 -12.16 0.97 10.40
C TYR A 155 -13.32 -0.02 10.51
N LEU A 156 -14.00 -0.07 11.66
CA LEU A 156 -15.15 -0.95 11.88
C LEU A 156 -16.26 -0.73 10.83
N ALA A 157 -16.54 0.53 10.46
CA ALA A 157 -17.52 0.83 9.44
C ALA A 157 -17.07 0.33 8.05
N GLY A 158 -15.77 0.44 7.75
CA GLY A 158 -15.15 -0.17 6.57
C GLY A 158 -15.34 -1.69 6.56
N ALA A 159 -14.95 -2.37 7.64
CA ALA A 159 -15.05 -3.83 7.76
C ALA A 159 -16.50 -4.34 7.61
N LEU A 160 -17.48 -3.64 8.20
CA LEU A 160 -18.90 -3.97 8.01
C LEU A 160 -19.33 -3.81 6.55
N ARG A 161 -18.87 -2.77 5.86
CA ARG A 161 -19.12 -2.55 4.44
C ARG A 161 -18.48 -3.65 3.59
N ALA A 162 -17.21 -4.00 3.83
CA ALA A 162 -16.52 -5.08 3.14
C ALA A 162 -17.25 -6.42 3.34
N ARG A 163 -17.67 -6.74 4.57
CA ARG A 163 -18.49 -7.91 4.85
C ARG A 163 -19.78 -7.93 4.05
N TRP A 164 -20.50 -6.80 3.99
CA TRP A 164 -21.73 -6.69 3.20
C TRP A 164 -21.47 -6.91 1.69
N VAL A 165 -20.35 -6.40 1.18
CA VAL A 165 -19.92 -6.66 -0.22
C VAL A 165 -19.64 -8.15 -0.45
N MET A 166 -19.01 -8.83 0.52
CA MET A 166 -18.65 -10.25 0.41
C MET A 166 -19.83 -11.23 0.60
N MET A 167 -20.93 -10.82 1.24
CA MET A 167 -22.10 -11.69 1.47
C MET A 167 -22.77 -12.19 0.18
N SER A 168 -22.70 -11.41 -0.89
CA SER A 168 -23.21 -11.78 -2.22
C SER A 168 -22.02 -11.74 -3.17
N TRP A 169 -21.29 -12.85 -3.27
CA TRP A 169 -20.07 -12.91 -4.05
C TRP A 169 -20.38 -12.72 -5.54
N ASN A 170 -20.27 -11.48 -6.00
CA ASN A 170 -20.34 -11.11 -7.40
C ASN A 170 -18.99 -10.53 -7.78
N GLN A 171 -18.26 -11.23 -8.64
CA GLN A 171 -16.87 -10.91 -8.99
C GLN A 171 -16.75 -9.47 -9.54
N THR A 172 -17.62 -9.08 -10.47
CA THR A 172 -17.62 -7.72 -11.05
C THR A 172 -17.85 -6.66 -9.97
N LYS A 173 -18.77 -6.89 -9.03
CA LYS A 173 -19.03 -5.99 -7.89
C LYS A 173 -17.80 -5.88 -6.98
N ILE A 174 -17.14 -6.99 -6.70
CA ILE A 174 -15.95 -7.05 -5.86
C ILE A 174 -14.76 -6.34 -6.52
N CYS A 175 -14.45 -6.64 -7.78
CA CYS A 175 -13.39 -5.96 -8.52
C CYS A 175 -13.64 -4.45 -8.60
N THR A 176 -14.88 -4.03 -8.84
CA THR A 176 -15.25 -2.62 -8.85
C THR A 176 -15.04 -1.98 -7.47
N TYR A 177 -15.47 -2.65 -6.40
CA TYR A 177 -15.23 -2.19 -5.03
C TYR A 177 -13.74 -2.01 -4.73
N ILE A 178 -12.92 -2.98 -5.11
CA ILE A 178 -11.46 -2.94 -4.92
C ILE A 178 -10.84 -1.73 -5.63
N VAL A 179 -11.13 -1.56 -6.93
CA VAL A 179 -10.59 -0.44 -7.73
C VAL A 179 -11.04 0.91 -7.17
N VAL A 180 -12.32 1.05 -6.79
CA VAL A 180 -12.85 2.30 -6.22
C VAL A 180 -12.19 2.60 -4.87
N ALA A 181 -12.02 1.60 -4.01
CA ALA A 181 -11.38 1.78 -2.70
C ALA A 181 -9.92 2.25 -2.84
N TYR A 182 -9.13 1.64 -3.73
CA TYR A 182 -7.76 2.11 -4.00
C TYR A 182 -7.70 3.47 -4.69
N ALA A 183 -8.69 3.82 -5.51
CA ALA A 183 -8.80 5.18 -6.04
C ALA A 183 -9.06 6.22 -4.93
N VAL A 184 -9.83 5.86 -3.91
CA VAL A 184 -10.03 6.70 -2.73
C VAL A 184 -8.72 6.82 -1.93
N TYR A 185 -7.92 5.76 -1.79
CA TYR A 185 -6.57 5.87 -1.20
C TYR A 185 -5.72 6.91 -1.92
N VAL A 186 -5.58 6.80 -3.24
CA VAL A 186 -4.83 7.76 -4.07
C VAL A 186 -5.31 9.19 -3.83
N LEU A 187 -6.63 9.40 -3.94
CA LEU A 187 -7.22 10.72 -3.81
C LEU A 187 -7.03 11.29 -2.40
N SER A 188 -7.28 10.49 -1.37
CA SER A 188 -7.15 10.93 0.03
C SER A 188 -5.70 11.24 0.40
N THR A 189 -4.73 10.46 -0.10
CA THR A 189 -3.30 10.72 0.12
C THR A 189 -2.81 11.96 -0.62
N ALA A 190 -3.21 12.14 -1.88
CA ALA A 190 -2.92 13.36 -2.63
C ALA A 190 -3.55 14.60 -1.98
N LEU A 191 -4.81 14.50 -1.54
CA LEU A 191 -5.50 15.59 -0.85
C LEU A 191 -4.88 15.88 0.53
N CYS A 192 -4.39 14.87 1.26
CA CYS A 192 -3.64 15.10 2.49
C CYS A 192 -2.39 15.96 2.21
N ALA A 193 -1.62 15.63 1.17
CA ALA A 193 -0.46 16.43 0.77
C ALA A 193 -0.84 17.88 0.45
N VAL A 194 -1.94 18.08 -0.29
CA VAL A 194 -2.46 19.42 -0.62
C VAL A 194 -2.95 20.18 0.62
N VAL A 195 -3.59 19.52 1.58
CA VAL A 195 -4.06 20.17 2.83
C VAL A 195 -2.88 20.53 3.74
N VAL A 196 -1.85 19.69 3.76
CA VAL A 196 -0.61 19.91 4.52
C VAL A 196 0.16 21.10 3.95
N HIS A 197 0.27 21.24 2.63
CA HIS A 197 0.94 22.37 1.99
C HIS A 197 0.04 22.96 0.88
N PRO A 198 -0.94 23.81 1.24
CA PRO A 198 -1.93 24.31 0.30
C PRO A 198 -1.31 25.26 -0.72
N PRO A 199 -1.58 25.11 -2.02
CA PRO A 199 -1.15 26.10 -3.00
C PRO A 199 -1.80 27.46 -2.70
N GLY A 200 -1.06 28.55 -2.95
CA GLY A 200 -1.43 29.90 -2.51
C GLY A 200 -2.78 30.43 -3.01
N PHE A 201 -3.36 29.81 -4.05
CA PHE A 201 -4.69 30.17 -4.54
C PHE A 201 -5.86 29.54 -3.76
N LEU A 202 -5.60 28.55 -2.90
CA LEU A 202 -6.64 27.95 -2.06
C LEU A 202 -6.81 28.77 -0.77
N PHE A 203 -8.06 29.06 -0.43
CA PHE A 203 -8.47 29.70 0.84
C PHE A 203 -8.04 28.93 2.10
N LEU A 204 -7.46 27.74 1.94
CA LEU A 204 -6.92 26.91 3.02
C LEU A 204 -5.71 27.54 3.71
N SER A 205 -4.89 28.34 3.01
CA SER A 205 -3.64 28.89 3.54
C SER A 205 -3.82 29.71 4.83
N GLY A 206 -4.95 30.41 4.99
CA GLY A 206 -5.24 31.25 6.16
C GLY A 206 -6.03 30.58 7.29
N ASN A 207 -6.52 29.35 7.12
CA ASN A 207 -7.43 28.72 8.10
C ASN A 207 -6.88 27.39 8.63
N ALA A 208 -6.02 27.48 9.65
CA ALA A 208 -5.40 26.32 10.30
C ALA A 208 -6.42 25.33 10.89
N THR A 209 -7.57 25.81 11.40
CA THR A 209 -8.61 24.93 11.95
C THR A 209 -9.28 24.13 10.85
N LEU A 210 -9.59 24.75 9.70
CA LEU A 210 -10.15 24.03 8.56
C LEU A 210 -9.16 22.99 8.02
N ARG A 211 -7.87 23.33 7.90
CA ARG A 211 -6.81 22.40 7.49
C ARG A 211 -6.72 21.20 8.44
N ALA A 212 -6.69 21.46 9.74
CA ALA A 212 -6.68 20.43 10.78
C ALA A 212 -7.88 19.47 10.65
N SER A 213 -9.10 20.01 10.53
CA SER A 213 -10.32 19.21 10.38
C SER A 213 -10.30 18.37 9.09
N LEU A 214 -9.90 18.96 7.96
CA LEU A 214 -9.80 18.25 6.68
C LEU A 214 -8.77 17.12 6.74
N LEU A 215 -7.62 17.34 7.39
CA LEU A 215 -6.59 16.33 7.53
C LEU A 215 -7.10 15.11 8.33
N VAL A 216 -7.83 15.34 9.42
CA VAL A 216 -8.47 14.27 10.20
C VAL A 216 -9.51 13.52 9.36
N LEU A 217 -10.38 14.24 8.64
CA LEU A 217 -11.41 13.64 7.79
C LEU A 217 -10.81 12.79 6.65
N LEU A 218 -9.76 13.30 6.00
CA LEU A 218 -9.05 12.56 4.96
C LEU A 218 -8.36 11.32 5.54
N ARG A 219 -7.81 11.39 6.76
CA ARG A 219 -7.24 10.21 7.42
C ARG A 219 -8.29 9.19 7.84
N MET A 220 -9.47 9.62 8.30
CA MET A 220 -10.60 8.72 8.54
C MET A 220 -10.97 7.97 7.26
N SER A 221 -10.93 8.63 6.10
CA SER A 221 -11.28 7.96 4.84
C SER A 221 -10.40 6.72 4.56
N TYR A 222 -9.13 6.70 4.98
CA TYR A 222 -8.26 5.52 4.87
C TYR A 222 -8.85 4.32 5.61
N GLY A 223 -9.20 4.49 6.89
CA GLY A 223 -9.79 3.41 7.67
C GLY A 223 -11.11 2.90 7.09
N LEU A 224 -11.91 3.78 6.50
CA LEU A 224 -13.15 3.39 5.84
C LEU A 224 -12.87 2.49 4.62
N VAL A 225 -11.80 2.74 3.86
CA VAL A 225 -11.43 1.95 2.68
C VAL A 225 -10.46 0.80 2.94
N ASP A 226 -9.81 0.75 4.11
CA ASP A 226 -8.80 -0.25 4.51
C ASP A 226 -9.29 -1.69 4.44
N SER A 227 -10.56 -1.90 4.80
CA SER A 227 -11.26 -3.17 4.64
C SER A 227 -11.25 -3.75 3.20
N VAL A 228 -10.79 -3.00 2.19
CA VAL A 228 -10.50 -3.55 0.87
C VAL A 228 -9.43 -4.65 0.90
N GLY A 229 -8.46 -4.54 1.83
CA GLY A 229 -7.44 -5.56 2.07
C GLY A 229 -8.09 -6.91 2.41
N ASP A 230 -9.08 -6.91 3.31
CA ASP A 230 -9.84 -8.12 3.67
C ASP A 230 -10.55 -8.75 2.45
N VAL A 231 -11.15 -7.93 1.58
CA VAL A 231 -11.85 -8.40 0.37
C VAL A 231 -10.86 -8.99 -0.62
N MET A 232 -9.71 -8.35 -0.81
CA MET A 232 -8.66 -8.81 -1.69
C MET A 232 -7.99 -10.09 -1.13
N GLN A 233 -7.77 -10.16 0.17
CA GLN A 233 -7.30 -11.36 0.86
C GLN A 233 -8.27 -12.52 0.65
N MET A 234 -9.58 -12.31 0.79
CA MET A 234 -10.57 -13.34 0.53
C MET A 234 -10.54 -13.82 -0.93
N MET A 235 -10.35 -12.90 -1.88
CA MET A 235 -10.17 -13.25 -3.30
C MET A 235 -8.94 -14.13 -3.51
N VAL A 236 -7.81 -13.77 -2.88
CA VAL A 236 -6.57 -14.57 -2.92
C VAL A 236 -6.80 -15.95 -2.30
N VAL A 237 -7.41 -16.04 -1.12
CA VAL A 237 -7.69 -17.32 -0.44
C VAL A 237 -8.57 -18.25 -1.28
N LYS A 238 -9.51 -17.69 -2.06
CA LYS A 238 -10.35 -18.48 -2.97
C LYS A 238 -9.59 -19.11 -4.13
N VAL A 239 -8.55 -18.44 -4.65
CA VAL A 239 -7.76 -18.93 -5.79
C VAL A 239 -6.48 -19.68 -5.38
N SER A 240 -6.02 -19.51 -4.13
CA SER A 240 -4.82 -20.17 -3.63
C SER A 240 -5.09 -21.62 -3.18
N PRO A 241 -4.16 -22.56 -3.45
CA PRO A 241 -4.20 -23.91 -2.91
C PRO A 241 -4.03 -23.91 -1.38
N GLN A 242 -4.59 -24.92 -0.69
CA GLN A 242 -4.65 -24.94 0.77
C GLN A 242 -3.26 -25.00 1.42
N GLU A 243 -2.33 -25.67 0.75
CA GLU A 243 -0.95 -25.87 1.17
C GLU A 243 -0.21 -24.53 1.30
N GLU A 244 -0.55 -23.55 0.47
CA GLU A 244 0.10 -22.22 0.43
C GLU A 244 -0.54 -21.21 1.40
N LEU A 245 -1.74 -21.48 1.94
CA LEU A 245 -2.45 -20.51 2.80
C LEU A 245 -1.67 -20.15 4.07
N ARG A 246 -0.92 -21.11 4.63
CA ARG A 246 -0.07 -20.83 5.80
C ARG A 246 1.05 -19.86 5.46
N GLU A 247 1.72 -20.05 4.33
CA GLU A 247 2.81 -19.19 3.87
C GLU A 247 2.29 -17.79 3.49
N LEU A 248 1.10 -17.73 2.90
CA LEU A 248 0.41 -16.47 2.60
C LEU A 248 0.18 -15.64 3.87
N MET A 249 -0.35 -16.23 4.94
CA MET A 249 -0.62 -15.52 6.19
C MET A 249 0.66 -14.98 6.85
N VAL A 250 1.75 -15.77 6.83
CA VAL A 250 3.06 -15.32 7.31
C VAL A 250 3.58 -14.16 6.46
N SER A 251 3.41 -14.24 5.15
CA SER A 251 3.84 -13.20 4.21
C SER A 251 3.06 -11.89 4.40
N ILE A 252 1.74 -11.96 4.63
CA ILE A 252 0.91 -10.78 4.93
C ILE A 252 1.41 -10.09 6.20
N PHE A 253 1.67 -10.85 7.26
CA PHE A 253 2.19 -10.30 8.51
C PHE A 253 3.57 -9.65 8.33
N ALA A 254 4.48 -10.32 7.61
CA ALA A 254 5.80 -9.78 7.30
C ALA A 254 5.71 -8.49 6.46
N SER A 255 4.79 -8.45 5.49
CA SER A 255 4.55 -7.28 4.65
C SER A 255 4.03 -6.08 5.45
N ASN A 256 3.08 -6.33 6.36
CA ASN A 256 2.57 -5.30 7.27
C ASN A 256 3.68 -4.78 8.20
N ALA A 257 4.48 -5.66 8.80
CA ALA A 257 5.62 -5.27 9.62
C ALA A 257 6.62 -4.40 8.85
N LEU A 258 6.92 -4.76 7.59
CA LEU A 258 7.76 -3.96 6.70
C LEU A 258 7.14 -2.58 6.45
N GLY A 259 5.84 -2.52 6.19
CA GLY A 259 5.11 -1.26 6.04
C GLY A 259 5.16 -0.36 7.27
N PHE A 260 4.96 -0.92 8.47
CA PHE A 260 5.07 -0.18 9.74
C PHE A 260 6.44 0.50 9.88
N GLY A 261 7.52 -0.19 9.52
CA GLY A 261 8.88 0.38 9.50
C GLY A 261 9.12 1.37 8.34
N LEU A 262 8.56 1.09 7.16
CA LEU A 262 8.76 1.89 5.96
C LEU A 262 8.19 3.31 6.08
N GLY A 263 7.05 3.50 6.76
CA GLY A 263 6.44 4.82 6.93
C GLY A 263 7.37 5.83 7.62
N PRO A 264 7.84 5.58 8.86
CA PRO A 264 8.77 6.45 9.56
C PRO A 264 10.09 6.60 8.81
N LEU A 265 10.61 5.54 8.20
CA LEU A 265 11.79 5.59 7.33
C LEU A 265 11.64 6.59 6.19
N LEU A 266 10.52 6.56 5.47
CA LEU A 266 10.22 7.52 4.39
C LEU A 266 10.19 8.95 4.91
N SER A 267 9.51 9.19 6.02
CA SER A 267 9.40 10.53 6.60
C SER A 267 10.76 11.09 7.09
N GLY A 268 11.60 10.25 7.71
CA GLY A 268 12.93 10.63 8.18
C GLY A 268 13.91 10.84 7.04
N ALA A 269 13.97 9.89 6.09
CA ALA A 269 14.86 9.98 4.93
C ALA A 269 14.57 11.24 4.11
N ILE A 270 13.29 11.56 3.87
CA ILE A 270 12.89 12.78 3.15
C ILE A 270 13.24 14.04 3.95
N GLY A 271 13.08 14.03 5.28
CA GLY A 271 13.52 15.14 6.13
C GLY A 271 15.00 15.48 5.95
N ASP A 272 15.86 14.46 5.98
CA ASP A 272 17.32 14.59 5.84
C ASP A 272 17.74 15.08 4.45
N VAL A 273 17.04 14.55 3.45
CA VAL A 273 17.25 14.76 2.04
C VAL A 273 16.94 16.20 1.63
N VAL A 274 15.75 16.69 1.98
CA VAL A 274 15.28 17.97 1.46
C VAL A 274 15.90 19.13 2.25
N GLN A 275 16.44 18.88 3.46
CA GLN A 275 16.97 19.91 4.36
C GLN A 275 16.01 21.10 4.56
N VAL A 276 14.71 20.85 4.45
CA VAL A 276 13.71 21.91 4.51
C VAL A 276 13.32 22.14 5.96
N SER A 277 13.57 23.37 6.40
CA SER A 277 13.16 23.86 7.72
C SER A 277 11.64 23.90 7.86
N ASP A 278 10.91 24.11 6.76
CA ASP A 278 9.46 24.15 6.73
C ASP A 278 8.83 22.79 7.08
N VAL A 279 8.01 22.80 8.14
CA VAL A 279 7.28 21.64 8.65
C VAL A 279 6.27 21.14 7.61
N GLU A 280 5.61 22.05 6.89
CA GLU A 280 4.59 21.69 5.90
C GLU A 280 5.20 20.88 4.76
N LEU A 281 6.33 21.34 4.22
CA LEU A 281 6.99 20.65 3.14
C LEU A 281 7.54 19.28 3.56
N ARG A 282 8.14 19.19 4.77
CA ARG A 282 8.61 17.92 5.35
C ARG A 282 7.50 16.88 5.47
N ALA A 283 6.28 17.30 5.80
CA ALA A 283 5.14 16.40 5.88
C ALA A 283 4.46 16.13 4.52
N CYS A 284 4.52 17.09 3.59
CA CYS A 284 3.89 16.99 2.27
C CYS A 284 4.61 15.98 1.36
N ILE A 285 5.94 16.00 1.31
CA ILE A 285 6.71 15.20 0.34
C ILE A 285 6.52 13.68 0.53
N PRO A 286 6.58 13.10 1.75
CA PRO A 286 6.31 11.68 1.95
C PRO A 286 4.90 11.28 1.50
N LEU A 287 3.91 12.15 1.71
CA LEU A 287 2.53 11.91 1.26
C LEU A 287 2.43 11.93 -0.27
N ILE A 288 3.16 12.80 -0.96
CA ILE A 288 3.24 12.78 -2.43
C ILE A 288 3.84 11.45 -2.90
N VAL A 289 4.96 11.01 -2.33
CA VAL A 289 5.60 9.74 -2.70
C VAL A 289 4.63 8.56 -2.52
N LEU A 290 3.92 8.50 -1.39
CA LEU A 290 2.91 7.48 -1.16
C LEU A 290 1.73 7.58 -2.13
N ALA A 291 1.27 8.78 -2.48
CA ALA A 291 0.20 8.95 -3.47
C ALA A 291 0.61 8.41 -4.85
N LEU A 292 1.89 8.59 -5.24
CA LEU A 292 2.43 8.03 -6.48
C LEU A 292 2.52 6.51 -6.43
N LEU A 293 2.99 5.94 -5.31
CA LEU A 293 3.02 4.50 -5.08
C LEU A 293 1.62 3.88 -5.13
N TRP A 294 0.64 4.52 -4.50
CA TRP A 294 -0.76 4.11 -4.56
C TRP A 294 -1.33 4.18 -5.98
N THR A 295 -0.93 5.20 -6.76
CA THR A 295 -1.35 5.34 -8.16
C THR A 295 -0.80 4.20 -9.00
N ALA A 296 0.50 3.87 -8.84
CA ALA A 296 1.12 2.75 -9.53
C ALA A 296 0.43 1.42 -9.17
N LEU A 297 0.15 1.19 -7.89
CA LEU A 297 -0.56 0.01 -7.42
C LEU A 297 -2.00 -0.06 -7.96
N LEU A 298 -2.74 1.05 -7.96
CA LEU A 298 -4.09 1.11 -8.52
C LEU A 298 -4.09 0.71 -10.01
N LEU A 299 -3.12 1.21 -10.78
CA LEU A 299 -2.98 0.86 -12.19
C LEU A 299 -2.65 -0.64 -12.36
N ALA A 300 -1.75 -1.17 -11.53
CA ALA A 300 -1.41 -2.59 -11.54
C ALA A 300 -2.63 -3.47 -11.20
N ILE A 301 -3.36 -3.15 -10.13
CA ILE A 301 -4.59 -3.83 -9.72
C ILE A 301 -5.65 -3.77 -10.81
N ARG A 302 -5.87 -2.60 -11.41
CA ARG A 302 -6.82 -2.42 -12.52
C ARG A 302 -6.45 -3.28 -13.74
N SER A 303 -5.15 -3.49 -13.99
CA SER A 303 -4.68 -4.28 -15.12
C SER A 303 -4.68 -5.79 -14.86
N ALA A 304 -4.55 -6.21 -13.59
CA ALA A 304 -4.38 -7.61 -13.22
C ALA A 304 -5.65 -8.29 -12.67
N LEU A 305 -6.63 -7.50 -12.19
CA LEU A 305 -7.86 -8.07 -11.64
C LEU A 305 -8.68 -8.79 -12.73
N PRO A 306 -8.97 -10.09 -12.56
CA PRO A 306 -9.81 -10.83 -13.49
C PRO A 306 -11.28 -10.38 -13.29
N LEU A 307 -11.89 -9.86 -14.36
CA LEU A 307 -13.31 -9.48 -14.36
C LEU A 307 -14.23 -10.70 -14.25
N GLU A 308 -13.75 -11.85 -14.74
CA GLU A 308 -14.41 -13.15 -14.67
C GLU A 308 -13.39 -14.15 -14.14
N LEU A 309 -13.70 -14.79 -13.01
CA LEU A 309 -12.99 -15.99 -12.57
C LEU A 309 -13.67 -17.16 -13.28
N SER A 310 -12.95 -17.86 -14.15
CA SER A 310 -13.49 -19.07 -14.75
C SER A 310 -13.73 -20.11 -13.66
N GLU A 311 -14.84 -20.86 -13.72
CA GLU A 311 -15.15 -21.94 -12.77
C GLU A 311 -14.01 -22.97 -12.66
N ALA A 312 -13.24 -23.15 -13.74
CA ALA A 312 -12.05 -24.00 -13.79
C ALA A 312 -10.91 -23.51 -12.88
N GLU A 313 -10.78 -22.20 -12.65
CA GLU A 313 -9.73 -21.60 -11.80
C GLU A 313 -10.11 -21.62 -10.31
N THR A 314 -11.39 -21.65 -9.99
CA THR A 314 -11.89 -21.87 -8.63
C THR A 314 -11.78 -23.32 -8.15
N GLY A 315 -11.21 -24.21 -8.97
CA GLY A 315 -10.81 -25.56 -8.57
C GLY A 315 -11.95 -26.46 -8.09
N GLY A 316 -13.19 -26.22 -8.55
CA GLY A 316 -14.34 -27.04 -8.13
C GLY A 316 -14.53 -27.06 -6.62
N ARG A 317 -14.12 -26.00 -5.91
CA ARG A 317 -14.46 -25.79 -4.49
C ARG A 317 -15.96 -25.49 -4.45
N GLN A 318 -16.78 -26.52 -4.66
CA GLN A 318 -18.19 -26.52 -4.31
C GLN A 318 -18.22 -26.02 -2.86
N ASP A 319 -18.86 -24.87 -2.69
CA ASP A 319 -19.09 -24.29 -1.39
C ASP A 319 -19.56 -25.42 -0.46
N VAL A 320 -18.90 -25.57 0.69
CA VAL A 320 -19.28 -26.49 1.77
C VAL A 320 -20.66 -26.08 2.37
N ASP A 321 -21.42 -25.23 1.67
CA ASP A 321 -22.82 -24.93 1.90
C ASP A 321 -23.76 -25.95 1.21
N GLY A 322 -23.22 -26.90 0.42
CA GLY A 322 -23.94 -28.07 -0.09
C GLY A 322 -24.07 -29.21 0.94
N VAL A 323 -24.66 -28.94 2.11
CA VAL A 323 -25.11 -29.98 3.06
C VAL A 323 -26.59 -30.23 2.82
N GLU A 324 -26.96 -30.74 1.64
CA GLU A 324 -28.34 -31.14 1.34
C GLU A 324 -28.59 -32.66 1.47
N ASP A 325 -27.56 -33.47 1.72
CA ASP A 325 -27.68 -34.94 1.89
C ASP A 325 -27.06 -35.47 3.20
N ALA A 326 -26.98 -34.65 4.24
CA ALA A 326 -26.70 -35.16 5.59
C ALA A 326 -28.01 -35.63 6.25
N ASP A 327 -27.97 -36.85 6.80
CA ASP A 327 -29.07 -37.50 7.53
C ASP A 327 -29.80 -36.50 8.45
N PRO A 328 -31.15 -36.36 8.34
CA PRO A 328 -31.90 -35.36 9.09
C PRO A 328 -31.84 -35.51 10.62
N ASP A 329 -31.29 -36.61 11.14
CA ASP A 329 -31.25 -36.90 12.58
C ASP A 329 -29.96 -36.47 13.30
N ASP A 330 -28.86 -36.14 12.59
CA ASP A 330 -27.59 -35.73 13.25
C ASP A 330 -27.27 -34.22 13.15
N THR A 331 -28.03 -33.44 12.38
CA THR A 331 -27.59 -32.09 11.95
C THR A 331 -28.16 -30.91 12.76
N MET A 332 -28.93 -31.15 13.83
CA MET A 332 -29.69 -30.07 14.49
C MET A 332 -28.96 -29.37 15.65
N CYS A 333 -27.81 -29.88 16.14
CA CYS A 333 -27.10 -29.28 17.28
C CYS A 333 -25.77 -28.58 16.94
N GLU A 334 -25.06 -28.94 15.87
CA GLU A 334 -23.72 -28.35 15.59
C GLU A 334 -23.74 -27.05 14.78
N SER A 335 -24.81 -26.76 14.04
CA SER A 335 -24.87 -25.57 13.16
C SER A 335 -24.96 -24.25 13.94
N GLY A 336 -25.59 -24.25 15.11
CA GLY A 336 -25.68 -23.09 16.00
C GLY A 336 -24.35 -22.72 16.64
N ASP A 337 -23.61 -23.71 17.13
CA ASP A 337 -22.35 -23.50 17.84
C ASP A 337 -21.22 -23.03 16.90
N LEU A 338 -21.17 -23.54 15.67
CA LEU A 338 -20.21 -23.08 14.65
C LEU A 338 -20.44 -21.61 14.25
N ALA A 339 -21.70 -21.19 14.10
CA ALA A 339 -22.04 -19.81 13.77
C ALA A 339 -21.72 -18.83 14.90
N ILE A 340 -21.98 -19.25 16.15
CA ILE A 340 -21.64 -18.47 17.35
C ILE A 340 -20.12 -18.41 17.52
N SER A 341 -19.41 -19.52 17.34
CA SER A 341 -17.95 -19.60 17.46
C SER A 341 -17.24 -18.72 16.42
N ARG A 342 -17.68 -18.73 15.14
CA ARG A 342 -17.15 -17.83 14.09
C ARG A 342 -17.38 -16.35 14.43
N ARG A 343 -18.53 -15.99 15.01
CA ARG A 343 -18.80 -14.61 15.46
C ARG A 343 -17.88 -14.21 16.62
N ILE A 344 -17.68 -15.08 17.60
CA ILE A 344 -16.82 -14.82 18.75
C ILE A 344 -15.37 -14.64 18.30
N ILE A 345 -14.86 -15.53 17.44
CA ILE A 345 -13.49 -15.46 16.91
C ILE A 345 -13.27 -14.16 16.13
N PHE A 346 -14.24 -13.76 15.29
CA PHE A 346 -14.16 -12.49 14.55
C PHE A 346 -14.07 -11.29 15.49
N TRP A 347 -14.96 -11.19 16.48
CA TRP A 347 -14.96 -10.07 17.43
C TRP A 347 -13.73 -10.06 18.34
N ALA A 348 -13.26 -11.23 18.77
CA ALA A 348 -12.04 -11.36 19.56
C ALA A 348 -10.81 -10.93 18.76
N GLY A 349 -10.68 -11.38 17.50
CA GLY A 349 -9.59 -10.98 16.61
C GLY A 349 -9.58 -9.49 16.31
N LEU A 350 -10.75 -8.90 16.03
CA LEU A 350 -10.89 -7.46 15.79
C LEU A 350 -10.51 -6.65 17.04
N THR A 351 -10.98 -7.07 18.21
CA THR A 351 -10.67 -6.38 19.48
C THR A 351 -9.18 -6.47 19.79
N TYR A 352 -8.56 -7.64 19.60
CA TYR A 352 -7.13 -7.84 19.78
C TYR A 352 -6.30 -6.96 18.81
N ALA A 353 -6.66 -6.93 17.53
CA ALA A 353 -5.98 -6.09 16.53
C ALA A 353 -6.08 -4.60 16.87
N LEU A 354 -7.25 -4.12 17.30
CA LEU A 354 -7.44 -2.73 17.75
C LEU A 354 -6.58 -2.41 18.98
N ILE A 355 -6.51 -3.31 19.95
CA ILE A 355 -5.70 -3.14 21.17
C ILE A 355 -4.21 -3.12 20.82
N CYS A 356 -3.73 -4.06 20.00
CA CYS A 356 -2.33 -4.10 19.58
C CYS A 356 -1.94 -2.86 18.77
N ALA A 357 -2.75 -2.43 17.81
CA ALA A 357 -2.49 -1.22 17.04
C ALA A 357 -2.44 0.03 17.93
N ALA A 358 -3.39 0.15 18.86
CA ALA A 358 -3.43 1.25 19.82
C ALA A 358 -2.22 1.25 20.77
N LEU A 359 -1.81 0.07 21.26
CA LEU A 359 -0.67 -0.07 22.17
C LEU A 359 0.65 0.20 21.47
N THR A 360 0.89 -0.36 20.29
CA THR A 360 2.14 -0.12 19.54
C THR A 360 2.26 1.35 19.16
N SER A 361 1.19 1.96 18.63
CA SER A 361 1.18 3.39 18.30
C SER A 361 1.34 4.28 19.55
N SER A 362 0.72 3.91 20.67
CA SER A 362 0.92 4.62 21.94
C SER A 362 2.35 4.49 22.48
N LEU A 363 2.98 3.32 22.35
CA LEU A 363 4.34 3.08 22.81
C LEU A 363 5.36 3.82 21.93
N GLU A 364 5.17 3.84 20.62
CA GLU A 364 6.00 4.65 19.71
C GLU A 364 5.86 6.13 20.02
N ALA A 365 4.62 6.62 20.18
CA ALA A 365 4.36 8.02 20.52
C ALA A 365 4.93 8.40 21.88
N GLN A 366 4.79 7.55 22.91
CA GLN A 366 5.35 7.82 24.24
C GLN A 366 6.87 7.77 24.25
N THR A 367 7.47 6.79 23.56
CA THR A 367 8.93 6.68 23.45
C THR A 367 9.50 7.90 22.75
N ALA A 368 8.87 8.35 21.66
CA ALA A 368 9.25 9.59 20.98
C ALA A 368 9.12 10.81 21.90
N LEU A 369 8.01 10.95 22.62
CA LEU A 369 7.77 12.09 23.50
C LEU A 369 8.75 12.13 24.69
N VAL A 370 9.13 10.97 25.24
CA VAL A 370 10.15 10.86 26.29
C VAL A 370 11.52 11.24 25.75
N LEU A 371 11.92 10.73 24.59
CA LEU A 371 13.20 11.06 23.96
C LEU A 371 13.29 12.55 23.64
N GLU A 372 12.21 13.15 23.14
CA GLU A 372 12.15 14.58 22.82
C GLU A 372 12.22 15.44 24.09
N ARG A 373 11.40 15.16 25.10
CA ARG A 373 11.30 16.02 26.29
C ARG A 373 12.43 15.83 27.29
N GLN A 374 12.88 14.60 27.53
CA GLN A 374 13.85 14.32 28.59
C GLN A 374 15.28 14.36 28.08
N LEU A 375 15.50 13.96 26.83
CA LEU A 375 16.84 13.83 26.28
C LEU A 375 17.14 14.92 25.24
N HIS A 376 16.18 15.80 24.95
CA HIS A 376 16.29 16.86 23.94
C HIS A 376 16.68 16.33 22.56
N PHE A 377 16.28 15.08 22.25
CA PHE A 377 16.48 14.52 20.93
C PHE A 377 15.56 15.23 19.95
N SER A 378 16.11 15.67 18.82
CA SER A 378 15.28 16.16 17.73
C SER A 378 14.45 15.01 17.16
N ALA A 379 13.28 15.30 16.58
CA ALA A 379 12.44 14.28 15.94
C ALA A 379 13.21 13.43 14.91
N GLN A 380 14.19 14.04 14.25
CA GLN A 380 15.12 13.38 13.33
C GLN A 380 16.02 12.34 14.04
N SER A 381 16.58 12.70 15.20
CA SER A 381 17.40 11.82 16.03
C SER A 381 16.60 10.63 16.56
N ILE A 382 15.33 10.84 16.92
CA ILE A 382 14.42 9.80 17.40
C ILE A 382 14.11 8.79 16.29
N GLY A 383 13.81 9.30 15.09
CA GLY A 383 13.57 8.45 13.92
C GLY A 383 14.77 7.56 13.58
N GLN A 384 15.99 8.08 13.72
CA GLN A 384 17.23 7.31 13.52
C GLN A 384 17.50 6.30 14.65
N LEU A 385 17.10 6.60 15.90
CA LEU A 385 17.32 5.74 17.06
C LEU A 385 16.36 4.54 17.09
N LEU A 386 15.12 4.73 16.65
CA LEU A 386 14.15 3.63 16.51
C LEU A 386 14.51 2.63 15.39
N GLN A 387 15.55 2.92 14.59
CA GLN A 387 16.05 2.06 13.51
C GLN A 387 17.25 1.20 13.90
N GLN A 388 17.86 1.43 15.07
CA GLN A 388 18.91 0.59 15.66
C GLN A 388 18.29 -0.42 16.61
#